data_AF-A0A6G3MFJ6-F1
#
_entry.id   AF-A0A6G3MFJ6-F1
#
_cell.length_a   1.000
_cell.length_b   1.000
_cell.length_c   1.000
_cell.angle_alpha   90.00
_cell.angle_beta   90.00
_cell.angle_gamma   90.00
#
_symmetry.space_group_name_H-M   'P 1'
#
loop_
_entity.id
_entity.type
_entity.pdbx_description
1 polymer ?
#
loop_
_entity_poly.entity_id
_entity_poly.type
_entity_poly.pdbx_seq_one_letter_code
_entity_poly.pdbx_strand_id
1 'polypeptide(L)'
;MPKHLSVLSNISMISILFVMFYVFAFISRIEKSSKNILILPEYWRIGSSGYFQSLGTFFFSYSIHHNIIPIYYSLRKNSITRFSFSLFTSILLSTIIYFLCMISGFLSFSGVVNSNLFQSYCPDDKLIIAARIVFTITLMGTYPFQIFSARDAILEISKDYFSQTKWIRYSISFALVLIYGIFSLISKSVGPIIEIGGALTAGPLTMIFPPLIYYKSITKITNIGIPHLIFLTFLVISGILLMIIGPVFSIRDMLQGENEIPQYWC
;
A
#
# COMPACT_ATOMS: atom_id res chain seq x y z
N MET A 1 -24.75 3.87 -19.70
CA MET A 1 -23.36 3.43 -19.40
C MET A 1 -23.43 1.96 -18.94
N PRO A 2 -23.28 0.97 -19.86
CA PRO A 2 -22.29 -0.09 -19.65
C PRO A 2 -21.81 -0.80 -20.95
N LYS A 3 -20.56 -0.58 -21.35
CA LYS A 3 -19.78 -1.50 -22.22
C LYS A 3 -18.38 -1.82 -21.66
N HIS A 4 -17.95 -1.13 -20.59
CA HIS A 4 -16.60 -1.22 -20.04
C HIS A 4 -16.44 -2.16 -18.83
N LEU A 5 -17.53 -2.68 -18.24
CA LEU A 5 -17.48 -3.51 -17.03
C LEU A 5 -16.91 -4.92 -17.29
N SER A 6 -17.20 -5.52 -18.45
CA SER A 6 -16.67 -6.86 -18.80
C SER A 6 -15.16 -6.82 -19.08
N VAL A 7 -14.69 -5.77 -19.76
CA VAL A 7 -13.25 -5.56 -20.02
C VAL A 7 -12.50 -5.37 -18.71
N LEU A 8 -13.04 -4.58 -17.77
CA LEU A 8 -12.41 -4.37 -16.47
C LEU A 8 -12.36 -5.67 -15.64
N SER A 9 -13.44 -6.46 -15.65
CA SER A 9 -13.47 -7.77 -14.98
C SER A 9 -12.42 -8.73 -15.54
N ASN A 10 -12.24 -8.78 -16.85
CA ASN A 10 -11.25 -9.65 -17.48
C ASN A 10 -9.81 -9.22 -17.15
N ILE A 11 -9.55 -7.91 -17.14
CA ILE A 11 -8.25 -7.35 -16.74
C ILE A 11 -7.97 -7.69 -15.27
N SER A 12 -8.96 -7.56 -14.38
CA SER A 12 -8.80 -7.92 -12.97
C SER A 12 -8.45 -9.39 -12.75
N MET A 13 -9.05 -10.30 -13.51
CA MET A 13 -8.71 -11.73 -13.42
C MET A 13 -7.26 -12.01 -13.84
N ILE A 14 -6.78 -11.34 -14.90
CA ILE A 14 -5.39 -11.44 -15.36
C ILE A 14 -4.43 -10.93 -14.28
N SER A 15 -4.75 -9.79 -13.65
CA SER A 15 -3.94 -9.27 -12.55
C SER A 15 -3.81 -10.26 -11.39
N ILE A 16 -4.88 -10.97 -11.01
CA ILE A 16 -4.79 -12.00 -9.95
C ILE A 16 -3.84 -13.13 -10.35
N LEU A 17 -3.87 -13.58 -11.61
CA LEU A 17 -2.93 -14.60 -12.09
C LEU A 17 -1.48 -14.11 -12.04
N PHE A 18 -1.23 -12.84 -12.37
CA PHE A 18 0.09 -12.22 -12.24
C PHE A 18 0.55 -12.17 -10.78
N VAL A 19 -0.35 -11.84 -9.84
CA VAL A 19 -0.07 -11.91 -8.40
C VAL A 19 0.33 -13.32 -7.98
N MET A 20 -0.48 -14.32 -8.34
CA MET A 20 -0.20 -15.71 -8.02
C MET A 20 1.13 -16.18 -8.61
N PHE A 21 1.50 -15.72 -9.81
CA PHE A 21 2.74 -16.07 -10.46
C PHE A 21 3.98 -15.57 -9.69
N TYR A 22 4.05 -14.30 -9.32
CA TYR A 22 5.22 -13.81 -8.57
C TYR A 22 5.25 -14.33 -7.13
N VAL A 23 4.10 -14.60 -6.50
CA VAL A 23 4.04 -15.28 -5.19
C VAL A 23 4.62 -16.70 -5.30
N PHE A 24 4.21 -17.44 -6.33
CA PHE A 24 4.75 -18.77 -6.62
C PHE A 24 6.27 -18.73 -6.86
N ALA A 25 6.76 -17.72 -7.59
CA ALA A 25 8.19 -17.54 -7.83
C ALA A 25 8.97 -17.36 -6.52
N PHE A 26 8.44 -16.60 -5.55
CA PHE A 26 9.07 -16.45 -4.23
C PHE A 26 9.04 -17.75 -3.42
N ILE A 27 7.90 -18.45 -3.36
CA ILE A 27 7.77 -19.71 -2.62
C ILE A 27 8.72 -20.77 -3.17
N SER A 28 8.85 -20.87 -4.50
CA SER A 28 9.72 -21.85 -5.15
C SER A 28 11.21 -21.64 -4.85
N ARG A 29 11.59 -20.49 -4.27
CA ARG A 29 12.98 -20.14 -3.97
C ARG A 29 13.35 -20.26 -2.48
N ILE A 30 12.41 -20.66 -1.63
CA ILE A 30 12.65 -20.89 -0.19
C ILE A 30 13.74 -21.96 0.04
N GLU A 31 13.67 -23.09 -0.66
CA GLU A 31 14.55 -24.24 -0.41
C GLU A 31 16.01 -24.00 -0.84
N LYS A 32 16.24 -23.13 -1.83
CA LYS A 32 17.58 -22.90 -2.37
C LYS A 32 18.49 -22.10 -1.43
N SER A 33 17.91 -21.47 -0.41
CA SER A 33 18.58 -20.55 0.51
C SER A 33 18.80 -21.12 1.93
N SER A 34 18.20 -22.27 2.25
CA SER A 34 18.08 -22.80 3.63
C SER A 34 19.35 -23.49 4.16
N LYS A 35 20.49 -22.80 4.19
CA LYS A 35 21.70 -23.32 4.88
C LYS A 35 22.27 -22.46 5.99
N ASN A 36 21.76 -21.25 6.22
CA ASN A 36 22.33 -20.34 7.22
C ASN A 36 21.33 -19.85 8.27
N ILE A 37 21.84 -19.76 9.51
CA ILE A 37 21.20 -19.46 10.79
C ILE A 37 20.25 -18.26 10.66
N LEU A 38 19.03 -18.39 11.20
CA LEU A 38 18.09 -17.31 11.44
C LEU A 38 18.76 -16.22 12.29
N ILE A 39 19.12 -15.11 11.67
CA ILE A 39 19.52 -13.92 12.41
C ILE A 39 18.20 -13.25 12.79
N LEU A 40 17.75 -13.43 14.03
CA LEU A 40 16.61 -12.70 14.58
C LEU A 40 17.05 -11.25 14.76
N PRO A 41 16.69 -10.32 13.87
CA PRO A 41 17.18 -8.95 13.96
C PRO A 41 16.49 -8.29 15.16
N GLU A 42 17.18 -7.36 15.85
CA GLU A 42 16.64 -6.61 17.00
C GLU A 42 15.40 -5.74 16.64
N TYR A 43 15.09 -5.63 15.35
CA TYR A 43 14.00 -4.87 14.74
C TYR A 43 12.58 -5.36 15.10
N TRP A 44 12.41 -6.55 15.67
CA TRP A 44 11.09 -7.09 16.08
C TRP A 44 10.65 -6.59 17.46
N ARG A 45 11.54 -5.92 18.22
CA ARG A 45 11.20 -5.42 19.55
C ARG A 45 10.15 -4.32 19.44
N ILE A 46 9.03 -4.50 20.13
CA ILE A 46 7.98 -3.48 20.26
C ILE A 46 8.63 -2.21 20.82
N GLY A 47 8.51 -1.09 20.09
CA GLY A 47 9.14 0.20 20.42
C GLY A 47 10.47 0.50 19.73
N SER A 48 10.99 -0.39 18.87
CA SER A 48 12.09 -0.07 17.95
C SER A 48 11.62 0.82 16.78
N SER A 49 12.54 1.49 16.09
CA SER A 49 12.22 2.28 14.88
C SER A 49 11.53 1.44 13.80
N GLY A 50 12.03 0.21 13.59
CA GLY A 50 11.50 -0.75 12.62
C GLY A 50 10.03 -1.12 12.84
N TYR A 51 9.56 -1.13 14.09
CA TYR A 51 8.15 -1.38 14.41
C TYR A 51 7.23 -0.28 13.84
N PHE A 52 7.55 1.00 14.09
CA PHE A 52 6.74 2.12 13.63
C PHE A 52 6.76 2.28 12.11
N GLN A 53 7.90 2.00 11.48
CA GLN A 53 8.06 1.94 10.03
C GLN A 53 7.19 0.85 9.41
N SER A 54 7.24 -0.37 9.99
CA SER A 54 6.41 -1.50 9.55
C SER A 54 4.92 -1.19 9.63
N LEU A 55 4.48 -0.43 10.64
CA LEU A 55 3.09 0.05 10.72
C LEU A 55 2.74 0.94 9.52
N GLY A 56 3.61 1.88 9.13
CA GLY A 56 3.40 2.70 7.93
C GLY A 56 3.17 1.84 6.68
N THR A 57 4.07 0.88 6.43
CA THR A 57 3.94 -0.08 5.32
C THR A 57 2.66 -0.91 5.41
N PHE A 58 2.26 -1.32 6.61
CA PHE A 58 1.00 -2.05 6.83
C PHE A 58 -0.22 -1.20 6.43
N PHE A 59 -0.32 0.05 6.91
CA PHE A 59 -1.43 0.93 6.53
C PHE A 59 -1.45 1.23 5.03
N PHE A 60 -0.28 1.45 4.43
CA PHE A 60 -0.18 1.62 2.98
C PHE A 60 -0.71 0.39 2.23
N SER A 61 -0.34 -0.82 2.67
CA SER A 61 -0.73 -2.08 2.02
C SER A 61 -2.24 -2.35 2.04
N TYR A 62 -2.98 -1.76 2.99
CA TYR A 62 -4.44 -1.85 3.09
C TYR A 62 -5.16 -0.55 2.68
N SER A 63 -4.50 0.31 1.90
CA SER A 63 -5.04 1.59 1.45
C SER A 63 -5.97 1.47 0.23
N ILE A 64 -7.21 1.05 0.45
CA ILE A 64 -8.26 1.05 -0.59
C ILE A 64 -9.38 2.07 -0.35
N HIS A 65 -9.36 2.73 0.81
CA HIS A 65 -10.42 3.61 1.31
C HIS A 65 -10.83 4.72 0.32
N HIS A 66 -9.89 5.29 -0.44
CA HIS A 66 -10.17 6.35 -1.40
C HIS A 66 -10.95 5.88 -2.65
N ASN A 67 -10.92 4.57 -2.95
CA ASN A 67 -11.60 3.99 -4.11
C ASN A 67 -12.87 3.23 -3.74
N ILE A 68 -13.18 3.11 -2.44
CA ILE A 68 -14.27 2.24 -1.96
C ILE A 68 -15.64 2.67 -2.46
N ILE A 69 -15.86 3.99 -2.63
CA ILE A 69 -17.13 4.57 -3.08
C ILE A 69 -17.40 4.23 -4.56
N PRO A 70 -16.49 4.53 -5.52
CA PRO A 70 -16.65 4.07 -6.89
C PRO A 70 -16.84 2.55 -7.02
N ILE A 71 -16.10 1.76 -6.23
CA ILE A 71 -16.22 0.29 -6.24
C ILE A 71 -17.63 -0.13 -5.77
N TYR A 72 -18.16 0.47 -4.71
CA TYR A 72 -19.52 0.20 -4.23
C TYR A 72 -20.59 0.45 -5.30
N TYR A 73 -20.49 1.57 -6.02
CA TYR A 73 -21.44 1.91 -7.08
C TYR A 73 -21.23 1.10 -8.36
N SER A 74 -20.06 0.50 -8.56
CA SER A 74 -19.79 -0.40 -9.70
C SER A 74 -20.40 -1.80 -9.52
N LEU A 75 -20.78 -2.18 -8.30
CA LEU A 75 -21.29 -3.51 -7.98
C LEU A 75 -22.71 -3.71 -8.53
N ARG A 76 -22.94 -4.81 -9.26
CA ARG A 76 -24.28 -5.17 -9.75
C ARG A 76 -25.21 -5.51 -8.59
N LYS A 77 -26.33 -4.79 -8.47
CA LYS A 77 -27.29 -4.91 -7.34
C LYS A 77 -26.58 -4.70 -6.00
N ASN A 78 -26.03 -3.50 -5.81
CA ASN A 78 -25.34 -3.12 -4.60
C ASN A 78 -26.26 -3.16 -3.37
N SER A 79 -25.78 -3.81 -2.30
CA SER A 79 -26.35 -3.73 -0.96
C SER A 79 -25.19 -3.70 0.03
N ILE A 80 -25.37 -3.06 1.17
CA ILE A 80 -24.32 -2.96 2.20
C ILE A 80 -23.86 -4.37 2.62
N THR A 81 -24.80 -5.31 2.81
CA THR A 81 -24.49 -6.69 3.21
C THR A 81 -23.62 -7.43 2.20
N ARG A 82 -23.95 -7.35 0.89
CA ARG A 82 -23.18 -8.00 -0.17
C ARG A 82 -21.83 -7.35 -0.35
N PHE A 83 -21.79 -6.01 -0.27
CA PHE A 83 -20.55 -5.27 -0.37
C PHE A 83 -19.60 -5.60 0.79
N SER A 84 -20.09 -5.62 2.02
CA SER A 84 -19.29 -5.98 3.20
C SER A 84 -18.75 -7.41 3.10
N PHE A 85 -19.55 -8.36 2.62
CA PHE A 85 -19.05 -9.73 2.38
C PHE A 85 -17.96 -9.77 1.31
N SER A 86 -18.15 -9.06 0.20
CA SER A 86 -17.14 -8.94 -0.87
C SER A 86 -15.86 -8.27 -0.37
N LEU A 87 -15.97 -7.24 0.47
CA LEU A 87 -14.82 -6.57 1.08
C LEU A 87 -14.08 -7.51 2.04
N PHE A 88 -14.79 -8.18 2.93
CA PHE A 88 -14.19 -9.10 3.91
C PHE A 88 -13.42 -10.23 3.22
N THR A 89 -14.03 -10.86 2.21
CA THR A 89 -13.38 -11.92 1.41
C THR A 89 -12.15 -11.40 0.66
N SER A 90 -12.23 -10.19 0.09
CA SER A 90 -11.09 -9.57 -0.61
C SER A 90 -9.94 -9.25 0.34
N ILE A 91 -10.23 -8.68 1.52
CA ILE A 91 -9.23 -8.38 2.55
C ILE A 91 -8.58 -9.68 3.02
N LEU A 92 -9.37 -10.71 3.34
CA LEU A 92 -8.86 -12.01 3.77
C LEU A 92 -7.92 -12.63 2.74
N LEU A 93 -8.29 -12.60 1.46
CA LEU A 93 -7.45 -13.11 0.37
C LEU A 93 -6.14 -12.31 0.23
N SER A 94 -6.21 -10.98 0.27
CA SER A 94 -5.03 -10.12 0.25
C SER A 94 -4.11 -10.39 1.45
N THR A 95 -4.69 -10.58 2.64
CA THR A 95 -3.94 -10.93 3.85
C THR A 95 -3.19 -12.24 3.67
N ILE A 96 -3.82 -13.29 3.13
CA ILE A 96 -3.16 -14.57 2.85
C ILE A 96 -1.98 -14.38 1.88
N ILE A 97 -2.17 -13.63 0.79
CA ILE A 97 -1.12 -13.34 -0.19
C ILE A 97 0.05 -12.59 0.45
N TYR A 98 -0.24 -11.56 1.26
CA TYR A 98 0.79 -10.81 1.97
C TYR A 98 1.56 -11.68 2.96
N PHE A 99 0.87 -12.56 3.71
CA PHE A 99 1.52 -13.51 4.60
C PHE A 99 2.42 -14.49 3.84
N LEU A 100 1.98 -15.01 2.69
CA LEU A 100 2.81 -15.90 1.86
C LEU A 100 4.08 -15.19 1.36
N CYS A 101 3.96 -13.96 0.85
CA CYS A 101 5.12 -13.15 0.46
C CYS A 101 6.05 -12.88 1.65
N MET A 102 5.51 -12.47 2.79
CA MET A 102 6.28 -12.17 3.99
C MET A 102 7.05 -13.39 4.50
N ILE A 103 6.37 -14.54 4.64
CA ILE A 103 6.99 -15.79 5.11
C ILE A 103 8.03 -16.28 4.11
N SER A 104 7.72 -16.26 2.82
CA SER A 104 8.68 -16.70 1.78
C SER A 104 9.94 -15.84 1.75
N GLY A 105 9.81 -14.51 1.85
CA GLY A 105 10.96 -13.61 1.94
C GLY A 105 11.74 -13.81 3.24
N PHE A 106 11.06 -13.91 4.37
CA PHE A 106 11.69 -14.12 5.67
C PHE A 106 12.51 -15.42 5.73
N LEU A 107 11.93 -16.54 5.25
CA LEU A 107 12.60 -17.83 5.20
C LEU A 107 13.71 -17.89 4.16
N SER A 108 13.54 -17.22 3.00
CA SER A 108 14.56 -17.21 1.95
C SER A 108 15.81 -16.42 2.34
N PHE A 109 15.70 -15.43 3.22
CA PHE A 109 16.83 -14.56 3.55
C PHE A 109 17.16 -14.54 5.05
N SER A 110 16.66 -15.51 5.82
CA SER A 110 16.93 -15.68 7.25
C SER A 110 16.77 -14.40 8.07
N GLY A 111 15.77 -13.57 7.73
CA GLY A 111 15.45 -12.31 8.41
C GLY A 111 16.16 -11.05 7.89
N VAL A 112 17.12 -11.18 6.96
CA VAL A 112 17.86 -10.04 6.38
C VAL A 112 17.34 -9.76 4.97
N VAL A 113 16.30 -8.94 4.85
CA VAL A 113 15.55 -8.69 3.60
C VAL A 113 15.57 -7.21 3.25
N ASN A 114 15.79 -6.87 1.98
CA ASN A 114 15.62 -5.49 1.49
C ASN A 114 14.14 -5.10 1.45
N SER A 115 13.83 -3.82 1.66
CA SER A 115 12.46 -3.29 1.54
C SER A 115 11.79 -3.62 0.19
N ASN A 116 12.58 -3.70 -0.89
CA ASN A 116 12.19 -4.34 -2.14
C ASN A 116 12.61 -5.82 -2.15
N LEU A 117 11.66 -6.73 -1.98
CA LEU A 117 11.94 -8.17 -1.95
C LEU A 117 12.67 -8.67 -3.21
N PHE A 118 12.36 -8.11 -4.38
CA PHE A 118 13.03 -8.48 -5.62
C PHE A 118 14.53 -8.18 -5.61
N GLN A 119 14.97 -7.14 -4.89
CA GLN A 119 16.39 -6.73 -4.81
C GLN A 119 17.24 -7.72 -4.00
N SER A 120 16.60 -8.53 -3.15
CA SER A 120 17.28 -9.55 -2.34
C SER A 120 17.64 -10.81 -3.14
N TYR A 121 16.97 -11.05 -4.27
CA TYR A 121 17.27 -12.17 -5.16
C TYR A 121 18.33 -11.81 -6.21
N CYS A 122 19.06 -12.82 -6.69
CA CYS A 122 20.03 -12.62 -7.76
C CYS A 122 19.46 -12.02 -9.03
N PRO A 123 20.22 -11.13 -9.68
CA PRO A 123 19.80 -10.53 -10.94
C PRO A 123 19.66 -11.56 -12.07
N ASP A 124 20.45 -12.64 -12.07
CA ASP A 124 20.48 -13.64 -13.15
C ASP A 124 19.43 -14.77 -13.02
N ASP A 125 18.62 -14.76 -11.95
CA ASP A 125 17.60 -15.78 -11.75
C ASP A 125 16.43 -15.58 -12.74
N LYS A 126 16.38 -16.42 -13.78
CA LYS A 126 15.38 -16.36 -14.86
C LYS A 126 13.93 -16.34 -14.35
N LEU A 127 13.61 -17.07 -13.28
CA LEU A 127 12.26 -17.11 -12.73
C LEU A 127 11.92 -15.77 -12.05
N ILE A 128 12.89 -15.21 -11.31
CA ILE A 128 12.72 -13.92 -10.64
C ILE A 128 12.68 -12.78 -11.66
N ILE A 129 13.48 -12.82 -12.73
CA ILE A 129 13.40 -11.86 -13.84
C ILE A 129 11.99 -11.88 -14.44
N ALA A 130 11.44 -13.06 -14.72
CA ALA A 130 10.08 -13.18 -15.23
C ALA A 130 9.05 -12.59 -14.25
N ALA A 131 9.19 -12.87 -12.95
CA ALA A 131 8.34 -12.29 -11.92
C ALA A 131 8.46 -10.76 -11.82
N ARG A 132 9.67 -10.19 -11.97
CA ARG A 132 9.90 -8.74 -12.05
C ARG A 132 9.17 -8.13 -13.23
N ILE A 133 9.27 -8.72 -14.43
CA ILE A 133 8.58 -8.22 -15.63
C ILE A 133 7.06 -8.21 -15.42
N VAL A 134 6.50 -9.32 -14.92
CA VAL A 134 5.06 -9.44 -14.65
C VAL A 134 4.60 -8.42 -13.58
N PHE A 135 5.39 -8.25 -12.53
CA PHE A 135 5.14 -7.23 -11.50
C PHE A 135 5.17 -5.81 -12.08
N THR A 136 6.15 -5.48 -12.92
CA THR A 136 6.24 -4.19 -13.61
C THR A 136 5.05 -3.94 -14.52
N ILE A 137 4.61 -4.93 -15.32
CA ILE A 137 3.41 -4.82 -16.16
C ILE A 137 2.18 -4.53 -15.31
N THR A 138 2.06 -5.21 -14.16
CA THR A 138 0.96 -4.99 -13.21
C THR A 138 0.96 -3.55 -12.69
N LEU A 139 2.12 -3.01 -12.30
CA LEU A 139 2.28 -1.62 -11.85
C LEU A 139 2.00 -0.61 -12.97
N MET A 140 2.43 -0.88 -14.20
CA MET A 140 2.12 0.00 -15.34
C MET A 140 0.62 0.07 -15.59
N GLY A 141 -0.11 -1.02 -15.37
CA GLY A 141 -1.57 -1.06 -15.49
C GLY A 141 -2.30 -0.22 -14.43
N THR A 142 -1.74 -0.08 -13.23
CA THR A 142 -2.37 0.70 -12.14
C THR A 142 -2.02 2.18 -12.19
N TYR A 143 -0.89 2.54 -12.80
CA TYR A 143 -0.39 3.92 -12.83
C TYR A 143 -1.39 4.95 -13.43
N PRO A 144 -2.06 4.71 -14.57
CA PRO A 144 -3.02 5.67 -15.13
C PRO A 144 -4.20 5.95 -14.20
N PHE A 145 -4.66 4.93 -13.47
CA PHE A 145 -5.76 5.08 -12.51
C PHE A 145 -5.34 5.95 -11.33
N GLN A 146 -4.11 5.81 -10.84
CA GLN A 146 -3.59 6.64 -9.75
C GLN A 146 -3.46 8.11 -10.17
N ILE A 147 -2.93 8.38 -11.37
CA ILE A 147 -2.84 9.74 -11.93
C ILE A 147 -4.23 10.36 -12.13
N PHE A 148 -5.20 9.56 -12.58
CA PHE A 148 -6.59 10.01 -12.73
C PHE A 148 -7.17 10.47 -11.39
N SER A 149 -7.05 9.65 -10.34
CA SER A 149 -7.54 9.98 -9.00
C SER A 149 -6.83 11.22 -8.41
N ALA A 150 -5.51 11.33 -8.57
CA ALA A 150 -4.74 12.47 -8.11
C ALA A 150 -5.15 13.77 -8.82
N ARG A 151 -5.33 13.72 -10.15
CA ARG A 151 -5.81 14.87 -10.92
C ARG A 151 -7.20 15.30 -10.46
N ASP A 152 -8.13 14.37 -10.28
CA ASP A 152 -9.50 14.68 -9.89
C ASP A 152 -9.56 15.29 -8.48
N ALA A 153 -8.71 14.84 -7.56
CA ALA A 153 -8.55 15.48 -6.24
C ALA A 153 -8.05 16.93 -6.35
N ILE A 154 -7.03 17.19 -7.18
CA ILE A 154 -6.51 18.56 -7.41
C ILE A 154 -7.57 19.45 -8.04
N LEU A 155 -8.31 18.93 -9.03
CA LEU A 155 -9.38 19.66 -9.72
C LEU A 155 -10.53 20.00 -8.78
N GLU A 156 -10.88 19.13 -7.84
CA GLU A 156 -11.94 19.41 -6.88
C GLU A 156 -11.52 20.49 -5.86
N ILE A 157 -10.26 20.47 -5.39
CA ILE A 157 -9.73 21.52 -4.51
C ILE A 157 -9.63 22.87 -5.24
N SER A 158 -9.30 22.84 -6.52
CA SER A 158 -9.05 24.04 -7.34
C SER A 158 -10.29 24.54 -8.10
N LYS A 159 -11.45 23.95 -7.85
CA LYS A 159 -12.69 24.14 -8.61
C LYS A 159 -13.23 25.56 -8.57
N ASP A 160 -13.04 26.25 -7.45
CA ASP A 160 -13.46 27.65 -7.27
C ASP A 160 -12.44 28.65 -7.85
N TYR A 161 -11.23 28.19 -8.15
CA TYR A 161 -10.12 29.05 -8.60
C TYR A 161 -9.85 28.94 -10.11
N PHE A 162 -10.11 27.78 -10.73
CA PHE A 162 -9.77 27.53 -12.13
C PHE A 162 -10.95 26.99 -12.93
N SER A 163 -11.06 27.47 -14.18
CA SER A 163 -11.99 26.88 -15.15
C SER A 163 -11.55 25.45 -15.48
N GLN A 164 -12.44 24.46 -15.34
CA GLN A 164 -12.11 23.06 -15.57
C GLN A 164 -12.07 22.68 -17.06
N THR A 165 -11.24 23.38 -17.85
CA THR A 165 -11.06 23.11 -19.28
C THR A 165 -10.25 21.83 -19.51
N LYS A 166 -10.41 21.22 -20.71
CA LYS A 166 -9.66 20.01 -21.09
C LYS A 166 -8.14 20.21 -21.05
N TRP A 167 -7.66 21.40 -21.41
CA TRP A 167 -6.24 21.76 -21.41
C TRP A 167 -5.64 21.75 -20.00
N ILE A 168 -6.36 22.30 -19.00
CA ILE A 168 -5.92 22.28 -17.61
C ILE A 168 -5.84 20.83 -17.10
N ARG A 169 -6.81 19.98 -17.47
CA ARG A 169 -6.80 18.55 -17.10
C ARG A 169 -5.58 17.83 -17.66
N TYR A 170 -5.24 18.05 -18.93
CA TYR A 170 -4.05 17.44 -19.54
C TYR A 170 -2.76 17.99 -18.94
N SER A 171 -2.70 19.29 -18.68
CA SER A 171 -1.53 19.94 -18.06
C SER A 171 -1.26 19.37 -16.67
N ILE A 172 -2.28 19.23 -15.82
CA ILE A 172 -2.13 18.63 -14.47
C ILE A 172 -1.66 17.17 -14.57
N SER A 173 -2.26 16.36 -15.44
CA SER A 173 -1.82 14.97 -15.62
C SER A 173 -0.37 14.88 -16.08
N PHE A 174 0.04 15.71 -17.06
CA PHE A 174 1.41 15.73 -17.54
C PHE A 174 2.39 16.19 -16.44
N ALA A 175 2.04 17.23 -15.68
CA ALA A 175 2.83 17.71 -14.56
C ALA A 175 3.01 16.64 -13.47
N LEU A 176 1.93 15.91 -13.12
CA LEU A 176 2.01 14.81 -12.15
C LEU A 176 2.98 13.72 -12.62
N VAL A 177 2.87 13.29 -13.89
CA VAL A 177 3.78 12.27 -14.45
C VAL A 177 5.23 12.74 -14.41
N LEU A 178 5.50 14.00 -14.76
CA LEU A 178 6.83 14.60 -14.69
C LEU A 178 7.38 14.61 -13.26
N ILE A 179 6.58 15.06 -12.29
CA ILE A 179 6.97 15.15 -10.88
C ILE A 179 7.30 13.76 -10.33
N TYR A 180 6.44 12.76 -10.56
CA TYR A 180 6.72 11.39 -10.12
C TYR A 180 7.91 10.77 -10.85
N GLY A 181 8.10 11.08 -12.13
CA GLY A 181 9.27 10.64 -12.90
C GLY A 181 10.57 11.19 -12.34
N ILE A 182 10.63 12.49 -12.06
CA ILE A 182 11.80 13.13 -11.43
C ILE A 182 12.05 12.54 -10.04
N PHE A 183 11.00 12.38 -9.24
CA PHE A 183 11.11 11.78 -7.91
C PHE A 183 11.67 10.35 -7.95
N SER A 184 11.27 9.56 -8.96
CA SER A 184 11.79 8.21 -9.17
C SER A 184 13.28 8.16 -9.51
N LEU A 185 13.86 9.22 -10.09
CA LEU A 185 15.30 9.29 -10.38
C LEU A 185 16.13 9.63 -9.15
N ILE A 186 15.53 10.32 -8.17
CA ILE A 186 16.19 10.76 -6.94
C ILE A 186 16.11 9.67 -5.87
N SER A 187 15.01 8.91 -5.83
CA SER A 187 14.83 7.88 -4.82
C SER A 187 15.72 6.66 -5.07
N LYS A 188 16.44 6.26 -4.02
CA LYS A 188 17.29 5.05 -4.01
C LYS A 188 16.63 3.83 -3.38
N SER A 189 15.56 4.03 -2.61
CA SER A 189 14.84 2.95 -1.91
C SER A 189 13.33 3.17 -1.89
N VAL A 190 12.58 2.08 -1.96
CA VAL A 190 11.11 2.11 -1.98
C VAL A 190 10.51 2.05 -0.58
N GLY A 191 11.20 1.43 0.39
CA GLY A 191 10.73 1.24 1.76
C GLY A 191 10.30 2.54 2.44
N PRO A 192 11.21 3.50 2.64
CA PRO A 192 10.87 4.76 3.32
C PRO A 192 9.74 5.55 2.64
N ILE A 193 9.65 5.49 1.30
CA ILE A 193 8.55 6.14 0.56
C ILE A 193 7.21 5.52 0.92
N ILE A 194 7.13 4.19 0.94
CA ILE A 194 5.93 3.43 1.28
C ILE A 194 5.54 3.67 2.74
N GLU A 195 6.52 3.69 3.64
CA GLU A 195 6.32 3.95 5.07
C GLU A 195 5.76 5.35 5.32
N ILE A 196 6.39 6.38 4.74
CA ILE A 196 5.95 7.78 4.84
C ILE A 196 4.56 7.93 4.21
N GLY A 197 4.35 7.36 3.02
CA GLY A 197 3.06 7.37 2.35
C GLY A 197 1.96 6.75 3.22
N GLY A 198 2.23 5.61 3.83
CA GLY A 198 1.33 4.94 4.75
C GLY A 198 1.05 5.75 6.02
N ALA A 199 2.08 6.30 6.65
CA ALA A 199 1.93 7.04 7.90
C ALA A 199 1.22 8.39 7.70
N LEU A 200 1.50 9.12 6.61
CA LEU A 200 0.93 10.44 6.36
C LEU A 200 -0.43 10.41 5.66
N THR A 201 -0.70 9.40 4.84
CA THR A 201 -1.96 9.35 4.07
C THR A 201 -2.89 8.27 4.58
N ALA A 202 -2.45 7.02 4.57
CA ALA A 202 -3.28 5.87 4.91
C ALA A 202 -3.69 5.85 6.39
N GLY A 203 -2.72 6.08 7.28
CA GLY A 203 -2.92 6.09 8.73
C GLY A 203 -4.07 7.02 9.14
N PRO A 204 -4.03 8.32 8.78
CA PRO A 204 -5.13 9.26 9.04
C PRO A 204 -6.46 8.83 8.38
N LEU A 205 -6.44 8.35 7.14
CA LEU A 205 -7.62 7.85 6.42
C LEU A 205 -8.30 6.67 7.11
N THR A 206 -7.57 5.87 7.89
CA THR A 206 -8.12 4.71 8.58
C THR A 206 -8.37 4.94 10.07
N MET A 207 -7.47 5.64 10.76
CA MET A 207 -7.47 5.75 12.22
C MET A 207 -8.00 7.08 12.75
N ILE A 208 -8.02 8.15 11.93
CA ILE A 208 -8.44 9.48 12.37
C ILE A 208 -9.81 9.83 11.79
N PHE A 209 -9.95 9.86 10.46
CA PHE A 209 -11.18 10.35 9.84
C PHE A 209 -12.41 9.48 10.13
N PRO A 210 -12.38 8.14 9.99
CA PRO A 210 -13.57 7.33 10.23
C PRO A 210 -14.08 7.42 11.68
N PRO A 211 -13.22 7.33 12.73
CA PRO A 211 -13.68 7.52 14.11
C PRO A 211 -14.29 8.90 14.38
N LEU A 212 -13.71 9.97 13.83
CA LEU A 212 -14.24 11.33 14.00
C LEU A 212 -15.58 11.53 13.29
N ILE A 213 -15.71 11.03 12.05
CA ILE A 213 -16.96 11.07 11.29
C ILE A 213 -18.03 10.26 12.02
N TYR A 214 -17.68 9.07 12.50
CA TYR A 214 -18.59 8.21 13.26
C TYR A 214 -19.06 8.91 14.55
N TYR A 215 -18.13 9.44 15.35
CA TYR A 215 -18.43 10.19 16.58
C TYR A 215 -19.40 11.34 16.32
N LYS A 216 -19.12 12.17 15.30
CA LYS A 216 -19.98 13.30 14.93
C LYS A 216 -21.36 12.87 14.40
N SER A 217 -21.45 11.70 13.79
CA SER A 217 -22.70 11.19 13.23
C SER A 217 -23.59 10.58 14.32
N ILE A 218 -23.01 9.78 15.22
CA ILE A 218 -23.78 9.06 16.24
C ILE A 218 -24.24 9.99 17.38
N THR A 219 -23.45 10.99 17.76
CA THR A 219 -23.83 11.97 18.80
C THR A 219 -25.06 12.80 18.43
N LYS A 220 -25.38 12.92 17.14
CA LYS A 220 -26.63 13.55 16.68
C LYS A 220 -27.87 12.69 16.94
N ILE A 221 -27.71 11.38 17.11
CA ILE A 221 -28.80 10.42 17.22
C ILE A 221 -28.95 9.95 18.68
N THR A 222 -27.83 9.61 19.32
CA THR A 222 -27.81 9.01 20.66
C THR A 222 -26.54 9.39 21.43
N ASN A 223 -26.62 9.40 22.77
CA ASN A 223 -25.44 9.51 23.62
C ASN A 223 -24.56 8.25 23.49
N ILE A 224 -23.25 8.46 23.37
CA ILE A 224 -22.26 7.38 23.23
C ILE A 224 -21.86 6.89 24.61
N GLY A 225 -21.82 5.57 24.80
CA GLY A 225 -21.27 4.98 26.01
C GLY A 225 -19.75 5.24 26.16
N ILE A 226 -19.31 5.42 27.40
CA ILE A 226 -17.89 5.61 27.75
C ILE A 226 -16.93 4.62 27.05
N PRO A 227 -17.19 3.29 26.96
CA PRO A 227 -16.24 2.38 26.32
C PRO A 227 -16.08 2.65 24.82
N HIS A 228 -17.15 3.04 24.12
CA HIS A 228 -17.07 3.42 22.71
C HIS A 228 -16.27 4.72 22.54
N LEU A 229 -16.45 5.69 23.44
CA LEU A 229 -15.69 6.94 23.40
C LEU A 229 -14.19 6.70 23.60
N ILE A 230 -13.82 5.87 24.58
CA ILE A 230 -12.43 5.50 24.84
C ILE A 230 -11.81 4.84 23.59
N PHE A 231 -12.51 3.89 22.97
CA PHE A 231 -12.03 3.22 21.78
C PHE A 231 -11.81 4.17 20.59
N LEU A 232 -12.78 5.06 20.31
CA LEU A 232 -12.65 6.06 19.24
C LEU A 232 -11.48 7.02 19.51
N THR A 233 -11.32 7.45 20.75
CA THR A 233 -10.23 8.35 21.17
C THR A 233 -8.87 7.66 21.03
N PHE A 234 -8.78 6.39 21.43
CA PHE A 234 -7.56 5.58 21.26
C PHE A 234 -7.16 5.48 19.78
N LEU A 235 -8.10 5.20 18.88
CA LEU A 235 -7.82 5.14 17.44
C LEU A 235 -7.26 6.48 16.92
N VAL A 236 -7.90 7.60 17.27
CA VAL A 236 -7.45 8.93 16.85
C VAL A 236 -6.05 9.24 17.38
N ILE A 237 -5.79 8.99 18.67
CA ILE A 237 -4.46 9.21 19.27
C ILE A 237 -3.40 8.33 18.61
N SER A 238 -3.68 7.05 18.39
CA SER A 238 -2.74 6.14 17.71
C SER A 238 -2.45 6.57 16.26
N GLY A 239 -3.45 7.07 15.55
CA GLY A 239 -3.28 7.62 14.20
C GLY A 239 -2.41 8.88 14.18
N ILE A 240 -2.60 9.79 15.15
CA ILE A 240 -1.76 11.00 15.29
C ILE A 240 -0.32 10.61 15.62
N LEU A 241 -0.12 9.68 16.55
CA LEU A 241 1.21 9.17 16.91
C LEU A 241 1.91 8.56 15.69
N LEU A 242 1.23 7.72 14.91
CA LEU A 242 1.77 7.15 13.69
C LEU A 242 2.17 8.22 12.68
N MET A 243 1.31 9.22 12.46
CA MET A 243 1.53 10.31 11.49
C MET A 243 2.75 11.17 11.85
N ILE A 244 3.11 11.27 13.13
CA ILE A 244 4.29 12.02 13.60
C ILE A 244 5.52 11.11 13.64
N ILE A 245 5.42 9.98 14.35
CA ILE A 245 6.57 9.12 14.68
C ILE A 245 7.07 8.38 13.43
N GLY A 246 6.16 7.86 12.60
CA GLY A 246 6.50 7.07 11.41
C GLY A 246 7.42 7.83 10.45
N PRO A 247 7.02 9.01 9.94
CA PRO A 247 7.85 9.77 9.01
C PRO A 247 9.17 10.24 9.60
N VAL A 248 9.22 10.57 10.91
CA VAL A 248 10.48 10.98 11.56
C VAL A 248 11.51 9.85 11.52
N PHE A 249 11.11 8.61 11.82
CA PHE A 249 12.02 7.47 11.72
C PHE A 249 12.39 7.15 10.27
N SER A 250 11.42 7.12 9.34
CA SER A 250 11.71 6.85 7.93
C SER A 250 12.64 7.91 7.31
N ILE A 251 12.46 9.19 7.60
CA ILE A 251 13.34 10.27 7.12
C ILE A 251 14.74 10.12 7.72
N ARG A 252 14.84 9.80 9.01
CA ARG A 252 16.15 9.56 9.65
C ARG A 252 16.90 8.45 8.95
N ASP A 253 16.23 7.35 8.63
CA ASP A 253 16.85 6.21 7.96
C ASP A 253 17.23 6.55 6.51
N MET A 254 16.42 7.36 5.80
CA MET A 254 16.79 7.91 4.50
C MET A 254 18.06 8.78 4.56
N LEU A 255 18.23 9.58 5.61
CA LEU A 255 19.40 10.46 5.78
C LEU A 255 20.66 9.69 6.21
N GLN A 256 20.49 8.63 7.00
CA GLN A 256 21.59 7.77 7.45
C GLN A 256 22.09 6.84 6.33
N GLY A 257 21.29 6.66 5.28
CA GLY A 257 21.57 5.74 4.18
C GLY A 257 21.28 4.30 4.61
N GLU A 258 20.52 3.57 3.80
CA GLU A 258 20.39 2.12 3.96
C GLU A 258 21.79 1.52 3.76
N ASN A 259 22.34 0.87 4.78
CA ASN A 259 23.52 0.04 4.59
C ASN A 259 23.15 -1.00 3.53
N GLU A 260 23.88 -1.04 2.41
CA GLU A 260 23.65 -2.03 1.37
C GLU A 260 23.72 -3.41 2.00
N ILE A 261 22.58 -4.08 2.11
CA ILE A 261 22.53 -5.47 2.53
C ILE A 261 23.26 -6.24 1.42
N PRO A 262 24.37 -6.93 1.72
CA PRO A 262 25.05 -7.71 0.72
C PRO A 262 24.06 -8.68 0.06
N GLN A 263 24.15 -8.82 -1.26
CA GLN A 263 23.41 -9.86 -1.97
C GLN A 263 24.03 -11.21 -1.62
N TYR A 264 23.77 -11.71 -0.42
CA TYR A 264 24.37 -12.93 0.15
C TYR A 264 24.02 -14.22 -0.62
N TRP A 265 23.30 -14.12 -1.74
CA TRP A 265 22.63 -15.24 -2.40
C TRP A 265 22.90 -15.33 -3.89
N CYS A 266 23.91 -14.57 -4.36
CA CYS A 266 24.69 -14.84 -5.56
C CYS A 266 26.09 -15.29 -5.11
#